data_AF-A0A2N5UN91-F1
#
_entry.id   AF-A0A2N5UN91-F1
#
_cell.length_a   1.000
_cell.length_b   1.000
_cell.length_c   1.000
_cell.angle_alpha   90.00
_cell.angle_beta   90.00
_cell.angle_gamma   90.00
#
_symmetry.space_group_name_H-M   'P 1'
#
loop_
_entity.id
_entity.type
_entity.pdbx_description
1 polymer ?
#
loop_
_entity_poly.entity_id
_entity_poly.type
_entity_poly.pdbx_seq_one_letter_code
_entity_poly.pdbx_strand_id
1 'polypeptide(L)'
;MVGTSMEDNNNALIILERIHQLQKTHDEQLVNSGGYFNNLNAHNKDREKKLVLLWSAKSALFKKAVDIQSELQPLKNSKSRGDRLGTRLKEKIFAALNRRKAGVSNAIKTFCNQRCEYLKKFAPELVNLPENQPFDYKTFLTMTLDDPIWNDGFLCTSQEPWAVDPTVWSGIHAVLALDRASEEIECITIDLQHALSWGVYHYQQLTQYHENDDIVCLAAKELGGHSAAGFRMGTTILQGEIERALNQHRLLLLSWHHSILALLSKKLTNRSDLPGCWFDLLEILVMNVHTGSTGNIDEDMEIVELDDGDSDGESVGVAVLDDYKDENDEERAATAPV
;
A
#
# COMPACT_ATOMS: atom_id res chain seq x y z
N MET A 1 -41.51 -1.60 -16.37
CA MET A 1 -41.34 -0.16 -16.59
C MET A 1 -39.85 0.12 -16.66
N VAL A 2 -39.31 0.26 -17.87
CA VAL A 2 -37.90 0.58 -18.14
C VAL A 2 -37.91 2.00 -18.69
N GLY A 3 -37.63 2.98 -17.83
CA GLY A 3 -37.78 4.40 -18.14
C GLY A 3 -36.61 5.27 -17.69
N THR A 4 -35.46 4.69 -17.37
CA THR A 4 -34.28 5.41 -16.83
C THR A 4 -33.10 5.48 -17.81
N SER A 5 -33.11 4.69 -18.89
CA SER A 5 -31.93 4.53 -19.76
C SER A 5 -31.61 5.72 -20.68
N MET A 6 -32.57 6.58 -21.02
CA MET A 6 -32.32 7.67 -21.97
C MET A 6 -31.79 8.94 -21.28
N GLU A 7 -32.24 9.24 -20.07
CA GLU A 7 -31.86 10.45 -19.33
C GLU A 7 -30.42 10.33 -18.78
N ASP A 8 -30.06 9.17 -18.26
CA ASP A 8 -28.69 8.87 -17.80
C ASP A 8 -27.67 8.90 -18.95
N ASN A 9 -28.07 8.41 -20.14
CA ASN A 9 -27.21 8.42 -21.32
C ASN A 9 -27.03 9.84 -21.89
N ASN A 10 -28.05 10.69 -21.78
CA ASN A 10 -27.96 12.09 -22.17
C ASN A 10 -27.08 12.89 -21.20
N ASN A 11 -27.18 12.62 -19.91
CA ASN A 11 -26.29 13.21 -18.89
C ASN A 11 -24.83 12.78 -19.11
N ALA A 12 -24.59 11.50 -19.44
CA ALA A 12 -23.25 11.01 -19.76
C ALA A 12 -22.65 11.70 -21.00
N LEU A 13 -23.47 11.93 -22.04
CA LEU A 13 -23.07 12.68 -23.23
C LEU A 13 -22.72 14.14 -22.93
N ILE A 14 -23.51 14.81 -22.09
CA ILE A 14 -23.24 16.20 -21.67
C ILE A 14 -21.93 16.28 -20.86
N ILE A 15 -21.68 15.31 -19.99
CA ILE A 15 -20.43 15.24 -19.21
C ILE A 15 -19.22 15.03 -20.13
N LEU A 16 -19.33 14.13 -21.12
CA LEU A 16 -18.27 13.88 -22.10
C LEU A 16 -17.96 15.11 -22.95
N GLU A 17 -18.98 15.81 -23.44
CA GLU A 17 -18.85 17.06 -24.19
C GLU A 17 -18.10 18.12 -23.35
N ARG A 18 -18.43 18.22 -22.06
CA ARG A 18 -17.79 19.16 -21.14
C ARG A 18 -16.34 18.80 -20.84
N ILE A 19 -16.04 17.51 -20.67
CA ILE A 19 -14.65 17.02 -20.52
C ILE A 19 -13.83 17.36 -21.76
N HIS A 20 -14.39 17.15 -22.95
CA HIS A 20 -13.70 17.45 -24.21
C HIS A 20 -13.46 18.96 -24.38
N GLN A 21 -14.41 19.81 -23.99
CA GLN A 21 -14.22 21.27 -23.96
C GLN A 21 -13.18 21.70 -22.92
N LEU A 22 -13.16 21.07 -21.75
CA LEU A 22 -12.14 21.32 -20.71
C LEU A 22 -10.75 20.88 -21.17
N GLN A 23 -10.63 19.75 -21.84
CA GLN A 23 -9.36 19.30 -22.44
C GLN A 23 -8.89 20.27 -23.52
N LYS A 24 -9.78 20.68 -24.43
CA LYS A 24 -9.45 21.65 -25.47
C LYS A 24 -9.00 22.99 -24.89
N THR A 25 -9.71 23.50 -23.89
CA THR A 25 -9.33 24.76 -23.21
C THR A 25 -8.04 24.61 -22.41
N HIS A 26 -7.80 23.45 -21.80
CA HIS A 26 -6.53 23.13 -21.15
C HIS A 26 -5.38 23.09 -22.16
N ASP A 27 -5.55 22.43 -23.31
CA ASP A 27 -4.56 22.35 -24.39
C ASP A 27 -4.29 23.73 -24.99
N GLU A 28 -5.32 24.56 -25.20
CA GLU A 28 -5.19 25.96 -25.63
C GLU A 28 -4.45 26.81 -24.57
N GLN A 29 -4.72 26.58 -23.28
CA GLN A 29 -3.97 27.20 -22.19
C GLN A 29 -2.53 26.68 -22.11
N LEU A 30 -2.25 25.42 -22.42
CA LEU A 30 -0.90 24.85 -22.50
C LEU A 30 -0.12 25.43 -23.68
N VAL A 31 -0.76 25.65 -24.82
CA VAL A 31 -0.14 26.32 -25.97
C VAL A 31 0.12 27.81 -25.67
N ASN A 32 -0.82 28.51 -25.03
CA ASN A 32 -0.63 29.91 -24.61
C ASN A 32 0.39 30.07 -23.49
N SER A 33 0.41 29.18 -22.49
CA SER A 33 1.41 29.15 -21.42
C SER A 33 2.78 28.68 -21.92
N GLY A 34 2.81 27.80 -22.93
CA GLY A 34 3.99 27.48 -23.72
C GLY A 34 4.57 28.69 -24.48
N GLY A 35 3.80 29.77 -24.61
CA GLY A 35 4.26 31.08 -25.11
C GLY A 35 5.31 31.77 -24.22
N TYR A 36 5.46 31.39 -22.95
CA TYR A 36 6.52 31.89 -22.08
C TYR A 36 7.92 31.54 -22.62
N PHE A 37 8.10 30.36 -23.21
CA PHE A 37 9.39 29.87 -23.72
C PHE A 37 9.81 30.53 -25.05
N ASN A 38 8.85 31.02 -25.84
CA ASN A 38 9.12 31.53 -27.18
C ASN A 38 9.60 32.99 -27.19
N ASN A 39 9.26 33.79 -26.16
CA ASN A 39 9.52 35.23 -26.09
C ASN A 39 10.78 35.64 -25.31
N LEU A 40 11.68 34.71 -25.05
CA LEU A 40 12.84 34.95 -24.19
C LEU A 40 14.09 35.38 -24.95
N ASN A 41 14.81 36.37 -24.41
CA ASN A 41 16.17 36.75 -24.83
C ASN A 41 17.07 35.50 -24.89
N ALA A 42 18.07 35.48 -25.77
CA ALA A 42 19.08 34.42 -25.87
C ALA A 42 19.66 33.99 -24.50
N HIS A 43 19.87 34.94 -23.57
CA HIS A 43 20.31 34.66 -22.19
C HIS A 43 19.28 33.85 -21.38
N ASN A 44 17.99 34.11 -21.58
CA ASN A 44 16.91 33.38 -20.92
C ASN A 44 16.69 32.01 -21.58
N LYS A 45 16.83 31.88 -22.90
CA LYS A 45 16.75 30.58 -23.61
C LYS A 45 17.86 29.61 -23.19
N ASP A 46 19.08 30.11 -22.98
CA ASP A 46 20.19 29.27 -22.48
C ASP A 46 19.95 28.84 -21.02
N ARG A 47 19.44 29.75 -20.18
CA ARG A 47 19.04 29.43 -18.80
C ARG A 47 17.97 28.34 -18.76
N GLU A 48 16.94 28.45 -19.59
CA GLU A 48 15.88 27.45 -19.68
C GLU A 48 16.37 26.11 -20.19
N LYS A 49 17.21 26.09 -21.24
CA LYS A 49 17.81 24.84 -21.73
C LYS A 49 18.59 24.13 -20.64
N LYS A 50 19.43 24.85 -19.89
CA LYS A 50 20.17 24.27 -18.76
C LYS A 50 19.25 23.82 -17.64
N LEU A 51 18.18 24.56 -17.36
CA LEU A 51 17.18 24.19 -16.36
C LEU A 51 16.45 22.90 -16.74
N VAL A 52 16.05 22.75 -18.00
CA VAL A 52 15.41 21.53 -18.52
C VAL A 52 16.36 20.33 -18.44
N LEU A 53 17.63 20.50 -18.81
CA LEU A 53 18.64 19.44 -18.67
C LEU A 53 18.81 19.02 -17.21
N LEU A 54 18.92 19.97 -16.29
CA LEU A 54 18.99 19.71 -14.85
C LEU A 54 17.74 18.99 -14.33
N TRP A 55 16.55 19.45 -14.73
CA TRP A 55 15.28 18.83 -14.34
C TRP A 55 15.15 17.39 -14.88
N SER A 56 15.59 17.16 -16.12
CA SER A 56 15.62 15.82 -16.73
C SER A 56 16.56 14.88 -15.97
N ALA A 57 17.73 15.36 -15.58
CA ALA A 57 18.71 14.60 -14.79
C ALA A 57 18.18 14.30 -13.38
N LYS A 58 17.54 15.28 -12.74
CA LYS A 58 16.91 15.11 -11.43
C LYS A 58 15.76 14.10 -11.47
N SER A 59 14.88 14.20 -12.46
CA SER A 59 13.76 13.27 -12.64
C SER A 59 14.25 11.84 -12.89
N ALA A 60 15.32 11.68 -13.68
CA ALA A 60 15.96 10.39 -13.89
C ALA A 60 16.56 9.83 -12.59
N LEU A 61 17.20 10.67 -11.78
CA LEU A 61 17.74 10.29 -10.48
C LEU A 61 16.63 9.91 -9.48
N PHE A 62 15.54 10.67 -9.43
CA PHE A 62 14.38 10.39 -8.56
C PHE A 62 13.74 9.04 -8.90
N LYS A 63 13.58 8.72 -10.20
CA LYS A 63 13.11 7.39 -10.61
C LYS A 63 14.00 6.27 -10.06
N LYS A 64 15.33 6.47 -10.06
CA LYS A 64 16.26 5.50 -9.46
C LYS A 64 16.15 5.43 -7.94
N ALA A 65 15.83 6.54 -7.28
CA ALA A 65 15.58 6.55 -5.83
C ALA A 65 14.32 5.73 -5.51
N VAL A 66 13.22 5.94 -6.25
CA VAL A 66 11.98 5.17 -6.09
C VAL A 66 12.22 3.68 -6.34
N ASP A 67 12.94 3.31 -7.40
CA ASP A 67 13.30 1.91 -7.67
C ASP A 67 14.03 1.28 -6.47
N ILE A 68 15.08 1.94 -5.95
CA ILE A 68 15.85 1.43 -4.81
C ILE A 68 14.98 1.32 -3.54
N GLN A 69 14.15 2.32 -3.27
CA GLN A 69 13.28 2.33 -2.11
C GLN A 69 12.24 1.19 -2.18
N SER A 70 11.73 0.88 -3.37
CA SER A 70 10.84 -0.27 -3.58
C SER A 70 11.55 -1.61 -3.37
N GLU A 71 12.83 -1.73 -3.78
CA GLU A 71 13.62 -2.96 -3.57
C GLU A 71 14.02 -3.16 -2.12
N LEU A 72 14.19 -2.07 -1.36
CA LEU A 72 14.45 -2.08 0.07
C LEU A 72 13.16 -2.25 0.91
N GLN A 73 11.98 -2.09 0.32
CA GLN A 73 10.70 -2.17 1.02
C GLN A 73 10.50 -3.49 1.80
N PRO A 74 10.86 -4.68 1.27
CA PRO A 74 10.77 -5.92 2.04
C PRO A 74 11.62 -5.88 3.31
N LEU A 75 12.84 -5.33 3.24
CA LEU A 75 13.73 -5.14 4.40
C LEU A 75 13.07 -4.27 5.46
N LYS A 76 12.48 -3.14 5.06
CA LYS A 76 11.74 -2.26 5.96
C LYS A 76 10.54 -2.95 6.60
N ASN A 77 9.72 -3.64 5.79
CA ASN A 77 8.51 -4.32 6.25
C ASN A 77 8.80 -5.42 7.28
N SER A 78 9.88 -6.17 7.06
CA SER A 78 10.31 -7.19 8.01
C SER A 78 10.74 -6.60 9.35
N LYS A 79 11.52 -5.51 9.31
CA LYS A 79 11.98 -4.81 10.51
C LYS A 79 10.80 -4.22 11.30
N SER A 80 9.81 -3.63 10.61
CA SER A 80 8.62 -3.10 11.28
C SER A 80 7.73 -4.17 11.89
N ARG A 81 7.75 -5.40 11.36
CA ARG A 81 6.94 -6.52 11.84
C ARG A 81 7.64 -7.41 12.88
N GLY A 82 8.95 -7.22 13.09
CA GLY A 82 9.76 -8.14 13.89
C GLY A 82 10.02 -9.49 13.21
N ASP A 83 9.71 -9.62 11.92
CA ASP A 83 9.85 -10.85 11.15
C ASP A 83 11.27 -11.01 10.60
N ARG A 84 11.83 -12.22 10.61
CA ARG A 84 13.15 -12.50 10.02
C ARG A 84 13.03 -12.65 8.51
N LEU A 85 13.67 -11.75 7.75
CA LEU A 85 13.93 -12.01 6.33
C LEU A 85 14.97 -13.10 6.18
N GLY A 86 14.58 -14.24 5.63
CA GLY A 86 15.51 -15.31 5.32
C GLY A 86 16.68 -14.82 4.44
N THR A 87 17.85 -15.45 4.60
CA THR A 87 19.12 -15.07 3.95
C THR A 87 18.99 -14.96 2.43
N ARG A 88 18.26 -15.88 1.79
CA ARG A 88 18.07 -15.90 0.34
C ARG A 88 17.39 -14.63 -0.20
N LEU A 89 16.45 -14.06 0.55
CA LEU A 89 15.75 -12.84 0.13
C LEU A 89 16.63 -11.60 0.35
N LYS A 90 17.37 -11.55 1.48
CA LYS A 90 18.39 -10.52 1.75
C LYS A 90 19.45 -10.49 0.63
N GLU A 91 20.01 -11.64 0.26
CA GLU A 91 20.97 -11.77 -0.84
C GLU A 91 20.40 -11.33 -2.20
N LYS A 92 19.14 -11.71 -2.51
CA LYS A 92 18.49 -11.30 -3.76
C LYS A 92 18.34 -9.78 -3.85
N ILE A 93 18.00 -9.12 -2.74
CA ILE A 93 17.88 -7.67 -2.66
C ILE A 93 19.26 -7.02 -2.87
N PHE A 94 20.30 -7.49 -2.19
CA PHE A 94 21.65 -6.95 -2.40
C PHE A 94 22.19 -7.18 -3.80
N ALA A 95 21.92 -8.34 -4.41
CA ALA A 95 22.26 -8.58 -5.80
C ALA A 95 21.54 -7.63 -6.77
N ALA A 96 20.30 -7.24 -6.48
CA ALA A 96 19.57 -6.24 -7.26
C ALA A 96 20.19 -4.84 -7.10
N LEU A 97 20.52 -4.44 -5.87
CA LEU A 97 21.22 -3.17 -5.58
C LEU A 97 22.58 -3.10 -6.29
N ASN A 98 23.38 -4.18 -6.23
CA ASN A 98 24.67 -4.27 -6.93
C ASN A 98 24.51 -4.06 -8.44
N ARG A 99 23.50 -4.70 -9.06
CA ARG A 99 23.22 -4.53 -10.49
C ARG A 99 22.85 -3.09 -10.86
N ARG A 100 22.17 -2.37 -9.97
CA ARG A 100 21.72 -0.99 -10.22
C ARG A 100 22.78 0.07 -9.89
N LYS A 101 23.77 -0.23 -9.05
CA LYS A 101 24.80 0.69 -8.56
C LYS A 101 25.48 1.50 -9.68
N ALA A 102 25.85 0.86 -10.79
CA ALA A 102 26.49 1.54 -11.90
C ALA A 102 25.56 2.57 -12.56
N GLY A 103 24.29 2.20 -12.78
CA GLY A 103 23.29 3.10 -13.36
C GLY A 103 22.96 4.28 -12.43
N VAL A 104 22.89 4.02 -11.13
CA VAL A 104 22.64 5.06 -10.11
C VAL A 104 23.82 6.01 -10.00
N SER A 105 25.04 5.48 -9.89
CA SER A 105 26.27 6.29 -9.86
C SER A 105 26.39 7.20 -11.09
N ASN A 106 25.99 6.70 -12.28
CA ASN A 106 25.95 7.52 -13.49
C ASN A 106 24.90 8.62 -13.40
N ALA A 107 23.69 8.31 -12.93
CA ALA A 107 22.63 9.31 -12.74
C ALA A 107 23.03 10.39 -11.73
N ILE A 108 23.68 10.01 -10.62
CA ILE A 108 24.22 10.94 -9.60
C ILE A 108 25.25 11.87 -10.25
N LYS A 109 26.22 11.32 -10.98
CA LYS A 109 27.24 12.11 -11.70
C LYS A 109 26.60 13.09 -12.69
N THR A 110 25.65 12.61 -13.49
CA THR A 110 24.93 13.47 -14.45
C THR A 110 24.21 14.60 -13.73
N PHE A 111 23.45 14.30 -12.67
CA PHE A 111 22.74 15.32 -11.90
C PHE A 111 23.70 16.34 -11.27
N CYS A 112 24.75 15.88 -10.57
CA CYS A 112 25.73 16.76 -9.92
C CYS A 112 26.45 17.66 -10.93
N ASN A 113 26.82 17.14 -12.09
CA ASN A 113 27.45 17.91 -13.16
C ASN A 113 26.51 18.97 -13.72
N GLN A 114 25.26 18.60 -14.05
CA GLN A 114 24.26 19.55 -14.55
C GLN A 114 23.93 20.63 -13.51
N ARG A 115 23.84 20.26 -12.22
CA ARG A 115 23.59 21.21 -11.12
C ARG A 115 24.75 22.19 -10.98
N CYS A 116 25.97 21.69 -10.94
CA CYS A 116 27.17 22.51 -10.86
C CYS A 116 27.30 23.48 -12.04
N GLU A 117 27.04 23.01 -13.26
CA GLU A 117 27.04 23.84 -14.47
C GLU A 117 25.97 24.94 -14.47
N TYR A 118 24.78 24.63 -13.94
CA TYR A 118 23.69 25.59 -13.82
C TYR A 118 24.04 26.66 -12.78
N LEU A 119 24.42 26.24 -11.57
CA LEU A 119 24.73 27.13 -10.45
C LEU A 119 25.91 28.06 -10.79
N LYS A 120 27.01 27.54 -11.34
CA LYS A 120 28.16 28.37 -11.76
C LYS A 120 27.80 29.48 -12.74
N LYS A 121 26.79 29.26 -13.60
CA LYS A 121 26.42 30.20 -14.65
C LYS A 121 25.34 31.18 -14.23
N PHE A 122 24.37 30.75 -13.42
CA PHE A 122 23.16 31.53 -13.15
C PHE A 122 22.91 31.85 -11.68
N ALA A 123 23.57 31.17 -10.74
CA ALA A 123 23.44 31.38 -9.30
C ALA A 123 24.76 31.04 -8.57
N PRO A 124 25.86 31.75 -8.87
CA PRO A 124 27.19 31.45 -8.33
C PRO A 124 27.24 31.51 -6.80
N GLU A 125 26.38 32.31 -6.18
CA GLU A 125 26.21 32.43 -4.73
C GLU A 125 25.76 31.13 -4.05
N LEU A 126 25.04 30.26 -4.78
CA LEU A 126 24.52 29.00 -4.25
C LEU A 126 25.51 27.82 -4.41
N VAL A 127 26.59 27.98 -5.18
CA VAL A 127 27.53 26.90 -5.53
C VAL A 127 28.22 26.30 -4.30
N ASN A 128 28.54 27.12 -3.31
CA ASN A 128 29.31 26.71 -2.13
C ASN A 128 28.44 26.24 -0.96
N LEU A 129 27.11 26.23 -1.12
CA LEU A 129 26.20 25.74 -0.09
C LEU A 129 26.40 24.23 0.11
N PRO A 130 26.34 23.72 1.36
CA PRO A 130 26.48 22.29 1.66
C PRO A 130 25.49 21.42 0.88
N GLU A 131 24.25 21.89 0.71
CA GLU A 131 23.17 21.17 0.03
C GLU A 131 23.46 20.99 -1.48
N ASN A 132 24.26 21.88 -2.05
CA ASN A 132 24.60 21.91 -3.47
C ASN A 132 25.90 21.17 -3.81
N GLN A 133 26.61 20.64 -2.81
CA GLN A 133 27.81 19.85 -3.04
C GLN A 133 27.49 18.50 -3.68
N PRO A 134 28.36 17.97 -4.56
CA PRO A 134 28.19 16.64 -5.11
C PRO A 134 28.18 15.60 -3.98
N PHE A 135 27.36 14.57 -4.14
CA PHE A 135 27.23 13.48 -3.19
C PHE A 135 27.45 12.13 -3.89
N ASP A 136 27.79 11.12 -3.10
CA ASP A 136 28.12 9.79 -3.61
C ASP A 136 26.95 8.80 -3.45
N TYR A 137 27.13 7.61 -4.03
CA TYR A 137 26.16 6.52 -3.94
C TYR A 137 25.79 6.15 -2.49
N LYS A 138 26.76 6.19 -1.57
CA LYS A 138 26.51 5.90 -0.15
C LYS A 138 25.54 6.92 0.47
N THR A 139 25.78 8.21 0.24
CA THR A 139 24.88 9.28 0.70
C THR A 139 23.50 9.13 0.05
N PHE A 140 23.46 8.81 -1.24
CA PHE A 140 22.20 8.59 -1.95
C PHE A 140 21.36 7.45 -1.36
N LEU A 141 21.97 6.35 -0.93
CA LEU A 141 21.25 5.24 -0.29
C LEU A 141 20.61 5.64 1.05
N THR A 142 21.19 6.61 1.75
CA THR A 142 20.64 7.12 3.01
C THR A 142 19.50 8.12 2.82
N MET A 143 19.33 8.68 1.62
CA MET A 143 18.29 9.67 1.32
C MET A 143 16.91 9.00 1.28
N THR A 144 15.95 9.58 2.00
CA THR A 144 14.53 9.22 1.92
C THR A 144 13.88 9.89 0.70
N LEU A 145 12.66 9.46 0.34
CA LEU A 145 11.90 10.14 -0.74
C LEU A 145 11.46 11.55 -0.33
N ASP A 146 11.50 11.85 0.97
CA ASP A 146 11.17 13.15 1.55
C ASP A 146 12.41 14.06 1.73
N ASP A 147 13.58 13.63 1.26
CA ASP A 147 14.82 14.40 1.37
C ASP A 147 14.68 15.78 0.67
N PRO A 148 15.14 16.88 1.29
CA PRO A 148 15.07 18.22 0.71
C PRO A 148 15.66 18.34 -0.70
N ILE A 149 16.61 17.48 -1.08
CA ILE A 149 17.19 17.45 -2.42
C ILE A 149 16.14 17.21 -3.51
N TRP A 150 15.00 16.61 -3.18
CA TRP A 150 13.89 16.41 -4.12
C TRP A 150 13.04 17.69 -4.28
N ASN A 151 13.04 18.57 -3.29
CA ASN A 151 12.22 19.77 -3.19
C ASN A 151 13.01 21.06 -3.50
N ASP A 152 13.82 21.05 -4.57
CA ASP A 152 14.54 22.24 -5.01
C ASP A 152 13.57 23.25 -5.64
N GLY A 153 13.11 24.22 -4.86
CA GLY A 153 12.23 25.30 -5.33
C GLY A 153 12.80 26.10 -6.51
N PHE A 154 14.13 26.13 -6.71
CA PHE A 154 14.75 26.80 -7.85
C PHE A 154 14.55 26.07 -9.20
N LEU A 155 14.11 24.81 -9.17
CA LEU A 155 13.73 24.05 -10.36
C LEU A 155 12.26 24.25 -10.74
N CYS A 156 11.45 24.75 -9.82
CA CYS A 156 10.11 25.20 -10.13
C CYS A 156 10.20 26.56 -10.85
N THR A 157 9.72 26.61 -12.09
CA THR A 157 9.54 27.88 -12.81
C THR A 157 8.44 28.74 -12.19
N SER A 158 7.57 28.15 -11.37
CA SER A 158 6.53 28.83 -10.61
C SER A 158 7.07 29.29 -9.25
N GLN A 159 6.94 30.58 -8.96
CA GLN A 159 7.20 31.19 -7.64
C GLN A 159 5.93 31.30 -6.79
N GLU A 160 4.85 30.64 -7.22
CA GLU A 160 3.57 30.70 -6.52
C GLU A 160 3.67 30.06 -5.13
N PRO A 161 2.83 30.48 -4.16
CA PRO A 161 2.89 29.96 -2.79
C PRO A 161 2.79 28.43 -2.70
N TRP A 162 1.98 27.81 -3.56
CA TRP A 162 1.85 26.35 -3.64
C TRP A 162 3.09 25.63 -4.18
N ALA A 163 4.11 26.34 -4.69
CA ALA A 163 5.33 25.78 -5.25
C ALA A 163 6.58 26.07 -4.40
N VAL A 164 6.47 26.92 -3.36
CA VAL A 164 7.62 27.37 -2.57
C VAL A 164 7.37 27.33 -1.07
N ASP A 165 6.14 27.59 -0.59
CA ASP A 165 5.83 27.66 0.84
C ASP A 165 5.55 26.26 1.43
N PRO A 166 6.40 25.76 2.35
CA PRO A 166 6.20 24.46 2.99
C PRO A 166 4.89 24.35 3.78
N THR A 167 4.36 25.49 4.26
CA THR A 167 3.09 25.56 4.98
C THR A 167 1.92 25.27 4.05
N VAL A 168 1.97 25.84 2.84
CA VAL A 168 0.95 25.59 1.80
C VAL A 168 1.01 24.14 1.35
N TRP A 169 2.19 23.56 1.17
CA TRP A 169 2.33 22.12 0.88
C TRP A 169 1.76 21.25 1.99
N SER A 170 2.09 21.55 3.24
CA SER A 170 1.57 20.81 4.39
C SER A 170 0.04 20.88 4.44
N GLY A 171 -0.54 22.04 4.14
CA GLY A 171 -1.99 22.22 4.01
C GLY A 171 -2.58 21.38 2.88
N ILE A 172 -1.98 21.40 1.69
CA ILE A 172 -2.42 20.59 0.54
C ILE A 172 -2.36 19.10 0.88
N HIS A 173 -1.26 18.63 1.45
CA HIS A 173 -1.10 17.23 1.87
C HIS A 173 -2.12 16.84 2.94
N ALA A 174 -2.41 17.71 3.91
CA ALA A 174 -3.42 17.45 4.93
C ALA A 174 -4.83 17.30 4.33
N VAL A 175 -5.19 18.15 3.36
CA VAL A 175 -6.47 18.04 2.63
C VAL A 175 -6.53 16.76 1.83
N LEU A 176 -5.48 16.42 1.07
CA LEU A 176 -5.42 15.18 0.30
C LEU A 176 -5.47 13.93 1.19
N ALA A 177 -4.82 13.97 2.36
CA ALA A 177 -4.88 12.89 3.33
C ALA A 177 -6.29 12.72 3.92
N LEU A 178 -7.02 13.83 4.13
CA LEU A 178 -8.41 13.79 4.58
C LEU A 178 -9.34 13.21 3.51
N ASP A 179 -9.18 13.63 2.25
CA ASP A 179 -9.93 13.08 1.12
C ASP A 179 -9.66 11.58 0.97
N ARG A 180 -8.39 11.18 1.07
CA ARG A 180 -7.99 9.77 1.01
C ARG A 180 -8.55 8.95 2.16
N ALA A 181 -8.52 9.47 3.38
CA ALA A 181 -9.09 8.79 4.53
C ALA A 181 -10.61 8.60 4.37
N SER A 182 -11.29 9.57 3.77
CA SER A 182 -12.73 9.49 3.48
C SER A 182 -13.01 8.39 2.44
N GLU A 183 -12.25 8.34 1.34
CA GLU A 183 -12.34 7.27 0.33
C GLU A 183 -12.06 5.88 0.93
N GLU A 184 -11.06 5.77 1.80
CA GLU A 184 -10.72 4.49 2.45
C GLU A 184 -11.83 4.01 3.38
N ILE A 185 -12.51 4.91 4.09
CA ILE A 185 -13.68 4.56 4.91
C ILE A 185 -14.82 4.01 4.04
N GLU A 186 -15.07 4.61 2.87
CA GLU A 186 -16.06 4.12 1.92
C GLU A 186 -15.69 2.73 1.38
N CYS A 187 -14.44 2.54 0.96
CA CYS A 187 -13.93 1.23 0.50
C CYS A 187 -14.05 0.16 1.59
N ILE A 188 -13.61 0.45 2.81
CA ILE A 188 -13.72 -0.48 3.95
C ILE A 188 -15.19 -0.81 4.23
N THR A 189 -16.09 0.17 4.10
CA THR A 189 -17.53 -0.05 4.29
C THR A 189 -18.08 -1.02 3.24
N ILE A 190 -17.70 -0.88 1.97
CA ILE A 190 -18.10 -1.80 0.89
C ILE A 190 -17.53 -3.20 1.12
N ASP A 191 -16.24 -3.30 1.47
CA ASP A 191 -15.60 -4.59 1.75
C ASP A 191 -16.25 -5.28 2.95
N LEU A 192 -16.62 -4.51 3.97
CA LEU A 192 -17.36 -4.99 5.13
C LEU A 192 -18.75 -5.51 4.71
N GLN A 193 -19.51 -4.77 3.89
CA GLN A 193 -20.80 -5.25 3.37
C GLN A 193 -20.67 -6.60 2.67
N HIS A 194 -19.64 -6.77 1.82
CA HIS A 194 -19.40 -8.02 1.12
C HIS A 194 -19.01 -9.15 2.08
N ALA A 195 -18.12 -8.89 3.03
CA ALA A 195 -17.70 -9.86 4.02
C ALA A 195 -18.87 -10.34 4.89
N LEU A 196 -19.74 -9.43 5.35
CA LEU A 196 -20.92 -9.77 6.13
C LEU A 196 -21.94 -10.55 5.30
N SER A 197 -22.21 -10.11 4.06
CA SER A 197 -23.12 -10.81 3.16
C SER A 197 -22.63 -12.24 2.87
N TRP A 198 -21.32 -12.40 2.64
CA TRP A 198 -20.70 -13.71 2.48
C TRP A 198 -20.82 -14.55 3.74
N GLY A 199 -20.57 -13.97 4.91
CA GLY A 199 -20.69 -14.66 6.20
C GLY A 199 -22.09 -15.24 6.43
N VAL A 200 -23.13 -14.43 6.16
CA VAL A 200 -24.54 -14.87 6.23
C VAL A 200 -24.83 -15.96 5.20
N TYR A 201 -24.45 -15.72 3.94
CA TYR A 201 -24.69 -16.68 2.85
C TYR A 201 -24.04 -18.04 3.14
N HIS A 202 -22.79 -18.04 3.58
CA HIS A 202 -22.06 -19.28 3.90
C HIS A 202 -22.71 -20.03 5.07
N TYR A 203 -23.16 -19.31 6.10
CA TYR A 203 -23.91 -19.91 7.20
C TYR A 203 -25.21 -20.57 6.73
N GLN A 204 -25.97 -19.90 5.86
CA GLN A 204 -27.20 -20.44 5.28
C GLN A 204 -26.93 -21.69 4.45
N GLN A 205 -25.88 -21.71 3.63
CA GLN A 205 -25.48 -22.89 2.85
C GLN A 205 -25.12 -24.08 3.76
N LEU A 206 -24.33 -23.86 4.82
CA LEU A 206 -23.97 -24.92 5.77
C LEU A 206 -25.21 -25.46 6.50
N THR A 207 -26.14 -24.57 6.88
CA THR A 207 -27.40 -24.96 7.50
C THR A 207 -28.26 -25.79 6.55
N GLN A 208 -28.34 -25.40 5.28
CA GLN A 208 -29.05 -26.18 4.25
C GLN A 208 -28.44 -27.57 4.07
N TYR A 209 -27.10 -27.70 4.10
CA TYR A 209 -26.45 -29.02 4.03
C TYR A 209 -26.68 -29.87 5.27
N HIS A 210 -26.80 -29.25 6.44
CA HIS A 210 -27.13 -29.94 7.68
C HIS A 210 -28.57 -30.46 7.69
N GLU A 211 -29.52 -29.69 7.15
CA GLU A 211 -30.94 -30.04 7.12
C GLU A 211 -31.33 -30.97 5.95
N ASN A 212 -30.54 -30.99 4.87
CA ASN A 212 -30.85 -31.76 3.66
C ASN A 212 -30.12 -33.11 3.63
N ASP A 213 -30.80 -34.13 4.14
CA ASP A 213 -30.34 -35.53 4.15
C ASP A 213 -29.96 -36.06 2.76
N ASP A 214 -30.59 -35.61 1.68
CA ASP A 214 -30.31 -36.13 0.33
C ASP A 214 -28.89 -35.78 -0.15
N ILE A 215 -28.40 -34.57 0.18
CA ILE A 215 -27.04 -34.13 -0.20
C ILE A 215 -26.00 -34.92 0.59
N VAL A 216 -26.22 -35.08 1.89
CA VAL A 216 -25.36 -35.88 2.76
C VAL A 216 -25.36 -37.35 2.32
N CYS A 217 -26.52 -37.89 1.94
CA CYS A 217 -26.66 -39.25 1.43
C CYS A 217 -25.92 -39.46 0.11
N LEU A 218 -25.96 -38.49 -0.82
CA LEU A 218 -25.20 -38.56 -2.08
C LEU A 218 -23.69 -38.55 -1.82
N ALA A 219 -23.21 -37.62 -0.99
CA ALA A 219 -21.80 -37.52 -0.64
C ALA A 219 -21.30 -38.75 0.16
N ALA A 220 -22.13 -39.31 1.04
CA ALA A 220 -21.81 -40.50 1.82
C ALA A 220 -21.64 -41.76 0.94
N LYS A 221 -22.39 -41.87 -0.15
CA LYS A 221 -22.26 -42.97 -1.13
C LYS A 221 -20.94 -42.89 -1.89
N GLU A 222 -20.48 -41.69 -2.23
CA GLU A 222 -19.17 -41.47 -2.86
C GLU A 222 -18.02 -41.79 -1.90
N LEU A 223 -18.14 -41.42 -0.62
CA LEU A 223 -17.09 -41.61 0.38
C LEU A 223 -16.99 -43.06 0.90
N GLY A 224 -18.13 -43.71 1.12
CA GLY A 224 -18.23 -45.03 1.76
C GLY A 224 -18.48 -46.21 0.80
N GLY A 225 -18.64 -45.94 -0.50
CA GLY A 225 -19.03 -46.93 -1.50
C GLY A 225 -20.46 -47.47 -1.31
N HIS A 226 -20.84 -48.46 -2.13
CA HIS A 226 -22.21 -49.03 -2.11
C HIS A 226 -22.51 -49.98 -0.94
N SER A 227 -21.57 -50.19 -0.02
CA SER A 227 -21.79 -51.05 1.15
C SER A 227 -22.61 -50.33 2.21
N ALA A 228 -23.61 -51.01 2.79
CA ALA A 228 -24.45 -50.45 3.84
C ALA A 228 -23.64 -49.99 5.08
N ALA A 229 -22.52 -50.65 5.39
CA ALA A 229 -21.64 -50.23 6.49
C ALA A 229 -20.84 -48.96 6.14
N GLY A 230 -20.32 -48.88 4.91
CA GLY A 230 -19.58 -47.71 4.43
C GLY A 230 -20.46 -46.47 4.29
N PHE A 231 -21.69 -46.64 3.79
CA PHE A 231 -22.69 -45.56 3.71
C PHE A 231 -23.03 -44.96 5.08
N ARG A 232 -23.27 -45.80 6.11
CA ARG A 232 -23.54 -45.32 7.48
C ARG A 232 -22.36 -44.56 8.07
N MET A 233 -21.14 -45.08 7.88
CA MET A 233 -19.92 -44.43 8.35
C MET A 233 -19.71 -43.07 7.64
N GLY A 234 -19.84 -43.03 6.32
CA GLY A 234 -19.72 -41.81 5.52
C GLY A 234 -20.74 -40.74 5.92
N THR A 235 -21.99 -41.14 6.18
CA THR A 235 -23.05 -40.22 6.64
C THR A 235 -22.70 -39.62 8.00
N THR A 236 -22.24 -40.45 8.95
CA THR A 236 -21.87 -40.00 10.30
C THR A 236 -20.68 -39.04 10.28
N ILE A 237 -19.66 -39.33 9.45
CA ILE A 237 -18.48 -38.47 9.30
C ILE A 237 -18.87 -37.13 8.68
N LEU A 238 -19.64 -37.14 7.59
CA LEU A 238 -20.05 -35.92 6.90
C LEU A 238 -20.95 -35.05 7.78
N GLN A 239 -21.88 -35.65 8.51
CA GLN A 239 -22.73 -34.92 9.45
C GLN A 239 -21.91 -34.27 10.56
N GLY A 240 -20.98 -35.02 11.18
CA GLY A 240 -20.08 -34.47 12.19
C GLY A 240 -19.17 -33.36 11.65
N GLU A 241 -18.71 -33.47 10.41
CA GLU A 241 -17.87 -32.46 9.76
C GLU A 241 -18.66 -31.18 9.43
N ILE A 242 -19.91 -31.31 8.95
CA ILE A 242 -20.81 -30.18 8.71
C ILE A 242 -21.12 -29.46 10.03
N GLU A 243 -21.43 -30.21 11.09
CA GLU A 243 -21.67 -29.64 12.44
C GLU A 243 -20.44 -28.90 12.96
N ARG A 244 -19.24 -29.49 12.80
CA ARG A 244 -17.96 -28.87 13.16
C ARG A 244 -17.74 -27.57 12.39
N ALA A 245 -17.89 -27.61 11.06
CA ALA A 245 -17.72 -26.43 10.20
C ALA A 245 -18.73 -25.32 10.53
N LEU A 246 -19.97 -25.69 10.79
CA LEU A 246 -21.04 -24.76 11.16
C LEU A 246 -20.74 -24.10 12.52
N ASN A 247 -20.27 -24.85 13.52
CA ASN A 247 -19.86 -24.30 14.81
C ASN A 247 -18.64 -23.37 14.70
N GLN A 248 -17.63 -23.74 13.90
CA GLN A 248 -16.47 -22.88 13.65
C GLN A 248 -16.88 -21.58 12.98
N HIS A 249 -17.76 -21.65 11.96
CA HIS A 249 -18.26 -20.48 11.28
C HIS A 249 -19.09 -19.59 12.22
N ARG A 250 -19.94 -20.16 13.08
CA ARG A 250 -20.68 -19.40 14.11
C ARG A 250 -19.75 -18.61 15.02
N LEU A 251 -18.71 -19.25 15.55
CA LEU A 251 -17.72 -18.59 16.42
C LEU A 251 -16.98 -17.47 15.68
N LEU A 252 -16.64 -17.69 14.41
CA LEU A 252 -16.04 -16.67 13.56
C LEU A 252 -16.97 -15.45 13.42
N LEU A 253 -18.25 -15.66 13.11
CA LEU A 253 -19.22 -14.56 12.97
C LEU A 253 -19.40 -13.78 14.29
N LEU A 254 -19.45 -14.48 15.43
CA LEU A 254 -19.53 -13.86 16.75
C LEU A 254 -18.26 -13.05 17.08
N SER A 255 -17.08 -13.53 16.69
CA SER A 255 -15.83 -12.80 16.90
C SER A 255 -15.80 -11.46 16.15
N TRP A 256 -16.43 -11.39 14.97
CA TRP A 256 -16.51 -10.16 14.18
C TRP A 256 -17.48 -9.14 14.78
N HIS A 257 -18.49 -9.60 15.52
CA HIS A 257 -19.53 -8.74 16.07
C HIS A 257 -18.98 -7.61 16.94
N HIS A 258 -18.03 -7.91 17.83
CA HIS A 258 -17.45 -6.89 18.72
C HIS A 258 -16.74 -5.77 17.93
N SER A 259 -15.96 -6.15 16.92
CA SER A 259 -15.25 -5.21 16.05
C SER A 259 -16.22 -4.34 15.24
N ILE A 260 -17.32 -4.91 14.74
CA ILE A 260 -18.35 -4.17 13.98
C ILE A 260 -19.06 -3.15 14.89
N LEU A 261 -19.41 -3.54 16.13
CA LEU A 261 -19.97 -2.61 17.10
C LEU A 261 -19.01 -1.46 17.43
N ALA A 262 -17.71 -1.75 17.54
CA ALA A 262 -16.70 -0.72 17.73
C ALA A 262 -16.65 0.26 16.54
N LEU A 263 -16.71 -0.23 15.29
CA LEU A 263 -16.79 0.62 14.10
C LEU A 263 -18.02 1.52 14.10
N LEU A 264 -19.20 0.96 14.42
CA LEU A 264 -20.45 1.70 14.50
C LEU A 264 -20.40 2.77 15.61
N SER A 265 -19.82 2.45 16.78
CA SER A 265 -19.68 3.40 17.89
C SER A 265 -18.80 4.60 17.54
N LYS A 266 -17.76 4.37 16.71
CA LYS A 266 -16.85 5.40 16.22
C LYS A 266 -17.42 6.18 15.03
N LYS A 267 -18.63 5.85 14.56
CA LYS A 267 -19.28 6.45 13.38
C LYS A 267 -18.44 6.35 12.11
N LEU A 268 -17.64 5.27 11.97
CA LEU A 268 -16.92 4.98 10.73
C LEU A 268 -17.87 4.47 9.64
N THR A 269 -18.96 3.82 10.04
CA THR A 269 -19.99 3.29 9.14
C THR A 269 -21.35 3.42 9.83
N ASN A 270 -22.45 3.53 9.08
CA ASN A 270 -23.79 3.50 9.66
C ASN A 270 -24.38 2.10 9.62
N ARG A 271 -25.29 1.81 10.56
CA ARG A 271 -26.03 0.55 10.56
C ARG A 271 -26.87 0.35 9.30
N SER A 272 -27.37 1.44 8.70
CA SER A 272 -28.12 1.43 7.44
C SER A 272 -27.30 0.92 6.26
N ASP A 273 -25.98 1.07 6.34
CA ASP A 273 -25.07 0.75 5.25
C ASP A 273 -24.67 -0.73 5.31
N LEU A 274 -25.01 -1.45 6.37
CA LEU A 274 -24.67 -2.86 6.54
C LEU A 274 -25.86 -3.79 6.24
N PRO A 275 -25.63 -5.03 5.77
CA PRO A 275 -26.72 -5.96 5.46
C PRO A 275 -27.60 -6.24 6.68
N GLY A 276 -28.91 -6.00 6.58
CA GLY A 276 -29.86 -6.25 7.68
C GLY A 276 -29.86 -7.71 8.15
N CYS A 277 -29.75 -8.64 7.19
CA CYS A 277 -29.71 -10.08 7.44
C CYS A 277 -28.55 -10.53 8.34
N TRP A 278 -27.46 -9.76 8.43
CA TRP A 278 -26.38 -10.00 9.37
C TRP A 278 -26.84 -9.85 10.81
N PHE A 279 -27.58 -8.77 11.11
CA PHE A 279 -28.08 -8.51 12.45
C PHE A 279 -29.15 -9.51 12.86
N ASP A 280 -30.04 -9.88 11.93
CA ASP A 280 -31.06 -10.91 12.16
C ASP A 280 -30.40 -12.26 12.49
N LEU A 281 -29.36 -12.64 11.74
CA LEU A 281 -28.61 -13.87 11.99
C LEU A 281 -27.91 -13.83 13.35
N LEU A 282 -27.25 -12.72 13.69
CA LEU A 282 -26.56 -12.60 14.97
C LEU A 282 -27.51 -12.65 16.16
N GLU A 283 -28.70 -12.07 16.07
CA GLU A 283 -29.71 -12.17 17.13
C GLU A 283 -30.04 -13.63 17.42
N ILE A 284 -30.25 -14.43 16.38
CA ILE A 284 -30.48 -15.88 16.49
C ILE A 284 -29.27 -16.59 17.13
N LEU A 285 -28.06 -16.30 16.65
CA LEU A 285 -26.84 -16.95 17.14
C LEU A 285 -26.57 -16.61 18.61
N VAL A 286 -26.76 -15.36 19.01
CA VAL A 286 -26.57 -14.90 20.39
C VAL A 286 -27.64 -15.52 21.30
N MET A 287 -28.91 -15.59 20.90
CA MET A 287 -29.94 -16.25 21.70
C MET A 287 -29.65 -17.74 21.93
N ASN A 288 -29.10 -18.43 20.92
CA ASN A 288 -28.75 -19.85 21.02
C ASN A 288 -27.54 -20.12 21.95
N VAL A 289 -26.62 -19.16 22.09
CA VAL A 289 -25.52 -19.27 23.07
C VAL A 289 -26.06 -19.17 24.51
N HIS A 290 -27.02 -18.28 24.76
CA HIS A 290 -27.60 -18.11 26.10
C HIS A 290 -28.47 -19.28 26.55
N THR A 291 -29.09 -20.02 25.62
CA THR A 291 -29.86 -21.24 25.94
C THR A 291 -28.99 -22.48 26.11
N GLY A 292 -27.78 -22.51 25.55
CA GLY A 292 -26.80 -23.57 25.75
C GLY A 292 -25.90 -23.39 26.99
N SER A 293 -25.78 -22.17 27.52
CA SER A 293 -24.83 -21.79 28.59
C SER A 293 -25.24 -22.24 30.01
N THR A 294 -26.24 -23.10 30.18
CA THR A 294 -26.56 -23.74 31.48
C THR A 294 -25.91 -25.10 31.69
N GLY A 295 -25.07 -25.57 30.77
CA GLY A 295 -24.35 -26.84 30.93
C GLY A 295 -22.95 -26.77 30.34
N ASN A 296 -21.96 -27.10 31.16
CA ASN A 296 -20.53 -27.25 30.85
C ASN A 296 -19.71 -25.95 30.78
N ILE A 297 -19.34 -25.47 31.97
CA ILE A 297 -18.03 -24.87 32.18
C ILE A 297 -17.05 -26.04 32.30
N ASP A 298 -16.16 -26.19 31.32
CA ASP A 298 -14.96 -27.01 31.43
C ASP A 298 -13.82 -26.03 31.76
N GLU A 299 -13.48 -25.95 33.05
CA GLU A 299 -12.29 -25.28 33.55
C GLU A 299 -11.10 -26.21 33.28
N ASP A 300 -10.35 -25.95 32.22
CA ASP A 300 -8.94 -26.34 32.12
C ASP A 300 -8.24 -25.42 31.12
N MET A 301 -7.79 -24.27 31.62
CA MET A 301 -6.91 -23.34 30.92
C MET A 301 -5.50 -23.51 31.49
N GLU A 302 -4.72 -24.42 30.92
CA GLU A 302 -3.29 -24.54 31.21
C GLU A 302 -2.56 -23.43 30.46
N ILE A 303 -2.26 -22.34 31.16
CA ILE A 303 -1.36 -21.28 30.69
C ILE A 303 0.06 -21.84 30.74
N VAL A 304 0.59 -22.24 29.58
CA VAL A 304 2.02 -22.49 29.42
C VAL A 304 2.70 -21.13 29.32
N GLU A 305 3.32 -20.71 30.42
CA GLU A 305 4.29 -19.61 30.44
C GLU A 305 5.48 -20.01 29.55
N LEU A 306 5.56 -19.41 28.37
CA LEU A 306 6.77 -19.46 27.54
C LEU A 306 7.71 -18.36 28.02
N ASP A 307 8.84 -18.82 28.53
CA ASP A 307 10.02 -18.10 28.99
C ASP A 307 10.39 -16.93 28.05
N ASP A 308 10.38 -15.72 28.62
CA ASP A 308 10.83 -14.48 27.99
C ASP A 308 12.35 -14.50 27.84
N GLY A 309 12.81 -15.08 26.74
CA GLY A 309 14.20 -15.05 26.30
C GLY A 309 14.58 -13.72 25.65
N ASP A 310 15.08 -12.82 26.48
CA ASP A 310 15.99 -11.69 26.22
C ASP A 310 15.74 -10.76 25.03
N SER A 311 15.28 -9.58 25.43
CA SER A 311 15.43 -8.29 24.78
C SER A 311 16.90 -7.94 24.52
N ASP A 312 17.26 -7.70 23.27
CA ASP A 312 18.24 -6.67 22.90
C ASP A 312 17.59 -5.65 21.96
N GLY A 313 16.80 -4.78 22.58
CA GLY A 313 16.34 -3.55 21.94
C GLY A 313 17.53 -2.69 21.51
N GLU A 314 17.98 -2.83 20.27
CA GLU A 314 18.86 -1.86 19.64
C GLU A 314 18.04 -0.92 18.73
N SER A 315 17.66 0.21 19.34
CA SER A 315 17.15 1.38 18.63
C SER A 315 18.28 1.99 17.80
N VAL A 316 18.45 1.56 16.55
CA VAL A 316 19.31 2.26 15.59
C VAL A 316 18.58 2.39 14.27
N GLY A 317 17.91 3.55 14.11
CA GLY A 317 17.72 4.10 12.78
C GLY A 317 19.11 4.31 12.16
N VAL A 318 19.27 3.92 10.89
CA VAL A 318 20.50 4.00 10.06
C VAL A 318 21.26 2.66 9.81
N ALA A 319 21.19 1.64 10.66
CA ALA A 319 22.11 0.47 10.57
C ALA A 319 21.92 -0.55 9.42
N VAL A 320 20.80 -0.55 8.67
CA VAL A 320 20.53 -1.63 7.67
C VAL A 320 21.46 -1.55 6.44
N LEU A 321 22.07 -0.38 6.21
CA LEU A 321 23.03 -0.16 5.12
C LEU A 321 24.50 -0.35 5.56
N ASP A 322 24.78 -0.45 6.86
CA ASP A 322 26.16 -0.67 7.35
C ASP A 322 26.66 -2.10 7.07
N ASP A 323 25.74 -3.04 6.88
CA ASP A 323 26.00 -4.42 6.43
C ASP A 323 26.34 -4.52 4.92
N TYR A 324 26.17 -3.43 4.17
CA TYR A 324 26.51 -3.39 2.75
C TYR A 324 28.00 -3.08 2.59
N LYS A 325 28.82 -4.13 2.59
CA LYS A 325 30.25 -4.02 2.23
C LYS A 325 30.41 -3.91 0.72
N ASP A 326 31.14 -2.90 0.29
CA ASP A 326 31.50 -2.67 -1.11
C ASP A 326 32.57 -3.67 -1.54
N GLU A 327 32.22 -4.65 -2.38
CA GLU A 327 33.20 -5.60 -2.95
C GLU A 327 34.26 -4.90 -3.83
N ASN A 328 34.10 -3.63 -4.21
CA ASN A 328 35.07 -2.90 -5.03
C ASN A 328 36.16 -2.17 -4.23
N ASP A 329 36.06 -2.07 -2.91
CA ASP A 329 37.09 -1.40 -2.10
C ASP A 329 38.33 -2.29 -1.86
N GLU A 330 38.22 -3.61 -2.02
CA GLU A 330 39.35 -4.53 -1.88
C GLU A 330 40.25 -4.58 -3.13
N GLU A 331 39.70 -4.31 -4.33
CA GLU A 331 40.47 -4.42 -5.57
C GLU A 331 41.36 -3.19 -5.85
N ARG A 332 41.06 -2.04 -5.23
CA ARG A 332 41.83 -0.79 -5.45
C ARG A 332 43.00 -0.60 -4.48
N ALA A 333 43.05 -1.34 -3.38
CA ALA A 333 44.17 -1.32 -2.43
C ALA A 333 45.31 -2.26 -2.84
N ALA A 334 45.07 -3.21 -3.76
CA ALA A 334 46.05 -4.22 -4.17
C ALA A 334 46.92 -3.82 -5.38
N THR A 335 46.74 -2.63 -5.97
CA THR A 335 47.48 -2.20 -7.16
C THR A 335 48.06 -0.79 -7.02
N ALA A 336 49.03 -0.63 -6.12
CA ALA A 336 50.00 0.47 -6.18
C ALA A 336 51.41 -0.13 -6.10
N PRO A 337 52.25 -0.03 -7.15
CA PRO A 337 53.66 -0.36 -7.02
C PRO A 337 54.41 0.81 -6.35
N VAL A 338 55.42 0.43 -5.56
CA VAL A 338 56.43 1.30 -4.93
C VAL A 338 57.20 2.11 -5.98
#